data_AF-A0A9P4HEP3-F1
#
_entry.id   AF-A0A9P4HEP3-F1
#
_cell.length_a   1.000
_cell.length_b   1.000
_cell.length_c   1.000
_cell.angle_alpha   90.00
_cell.angle_beta   90.00
_cell.angle_gamma   90.00
#
_symmetry.space_group_name_H-M   'P 1'
#
loop_
_entity.id
_entity.type
_entity.pdbx_description
1 polymer ?
#
loop_
_entity_poly.entity_id
_entity_poly.type
_entity_poly.pdbx_seq_one_letter_code
_entity_poly.pdbx_strand_id
1 'polypeptide(L)'
;KQKLHLQQELELVEYINDLIKKGLPHTREMTQKFGEEIAHEHIGDGWVTRFVERNDDYLISRWTTGMDAVRHHADSEAKYDLYFDLLHQKIKEYNVEPAHTYNID
;
A
#
# COMPACT_ATOMS: atom_id res chain seq x y z
N LYS A 1 -19.16 11.18 15.15
CA LYS A 1 -19.89 12.26 14.45
C LYS A 1 -19.38 12.26 13.02
N GLN A 2 -20.29 12.10 12.07
CA GLN A 2 -20.00 12.25 10.65
C GLN A 2 -19.58 13.70 10.41
N LYS A 3 -18.52 13.91 9.62
CA LYS A 3 -17.93 15.23 9.34
C LYS A 3 -18.15 15.62 7.88
N LEU A 4 -18.13 14.63 6.99
CA LEU A 4 -18.49 14.78 5.59
C LEU A 4 -19.99 14.61 5.39
N HIS A 5 -20.52 15.30 4.39
CA HIS A 5 -21.86 15.04 3.90
C HIS A 5 -21.90 13.69 3.16
N LEU A 6 -23.06 13.02 3.11
CA LEU A 6 -23.21 11.68 2.52
C LEU A 6 -22.65 11.58 1.09
N GLN A 7 -22.91 12.60 0.26
CA GLN A 7 -22.38 12.68 -1.10
C GLN A 7 -20.85 12.73 -1.14
N GLN A 8 -20.24 13.55 -0.29
CA GLN A 8 -18.79 13.67 -0.20
C GLN A 8 -18.15 12.38 0.31
N GLU A 9 -18.84 11.69 1.22
CA GLU A 9 -18.39 10.40 1.75
C GLU A 9 -18.40 9.33 0.66
N LEU A 10 -19.45 9.29 -0.18
CA LEU A 10 -19.54 8.37 -1.33
C LEU A 10 -18.47 8.66 -2.39
N GLU A 11 -18.27 9.92 -2.76
CA GLU A 11 -17.23 10.31 -3.71
C GLU A 11 -15.83 9.96 -3.21
N LEU A 12 -15.58 10.15 -1.91
CA LEU A 12 -14.32 9.73 -1.29
C LEU A 12 -14.14 8.21 -1.36
N VAL A 13 -15.18 7.42 -1.10
CA VAL A 13 -15.15 5.95 -1.23
C VAL A 13 -14.87 5.51 -2.68
N GLU A 14 -15.49 6.13 -3.68
CA GLU A 14 -15.23 5.83 -5.09
C GLU A 14 -13.79 6.13 -5.48
N TYR A 15 -13.28 7.30 -5.09
CA TYR A 15 -11.91 7.71 -5.35
C TYR A 15 -10.89 6.74 -4.72
N ILE A 16 -11.14 6.38 -3.46
CA ILE A 16 -10.39 5.39 -2.70
C ILE A 16 -10.38 4.05 -3.49
N ASN A 17 -11.54 3.51 -3.86
CA ASN A 17 -11.63 2.28 -4.67
C ASN A 17 -10.82 2.35 -5.98
N ASP A 18 -10.80 3.50 -6.66
CA ASP A 18 -10.01 3.67 -7.88
C ASP A 18 -8.49 3.70 -7.63
N LEU A 19 -8.03 4.24 -6.50
CA LEU A 19 -6.61 4.15 -6.11
C LEU A 19 -6.19 2.70 -5.88
N ILE A 20 -7.02 1.90 -5.21
CA ILE A 20 -6.72 0.49 -4.99
C ILE A 20 -6.68 -0.31 -6.29
N LYS A 21 -7.61 -0.05 -7.22
CA LYS A 21 -7.58 -0.69 -8.55
C LYS A 21 -6.27 -0.41 -9.30
N LYS A 22 -5.66 0.75 -9.06
CA LYS A 22 -4.37 1.16 -9.64
C LYS A 22 -3.16 0.57 -8.89
N GLY A 23 -3.37 -0.24 -7.85
CA GLY A 23 -2.30 -0.83 -7.05
C GLY A 23 -1.62 0.14 -6.10
N LEU A 24 -2.18 1.34 -5.90
CA LEU A 24 -1.65 2.31 -4.96
C LEU A 24 -2.16 1.94 -3.56
N PRO A 25 -1.26 1.58 -2.62
CA PRO A 25 -1.66 1.31 -1.26
C PRO A 25 -2.22 2.59 -0.68
N HIS A 26 -3.43 2.51 -0.13
CA HIS A 26 -4.02 3.64 0.54
C HIS A 26 -4.03 3.40 2.03
N THR A 27 -3.40 4.33 2.73
CA THR A 27 -3.19 4.29 4.16
C THR A 27 -4.26 5.12 4.88
N ARG A 28 -4.45 4.84 6.16
CA ARG A 28 -5.35 5.61 7.04
C ARG A 28 -5.03 7.10 7.05
N GLU A 29 -3.73 7.44 6.96
CA GLU A 29 -3.24 8.82 6.91
C GLU A 29 -3.69 9.54 5.64
N MET A 30 -3.73 8.85 4.49
CA MET A 30 -4.28 9.44 3.27
C MET A 30 -5.79 9.65 3.38
N THR A 31 -6.53 8.70 3.95
CA THR A 31 -7.97 8.88 4.23
C THR A 31 -8.22 10.09 5.12
N GLN A 32 -7.39 10.28 6.16
CA GLN A 32 -7.47 11.43 7.05
C GLN A 32 -7.24 12.73 6.27
N LYS A 33 -6.13 12.83 5.51
CA LYS A 33 -5.80 14.02 4.72
C LYS A 33 -6.89 14.39 3.73
N PHE A 34 -7.47 13.42 3.02
CA PHE A 34 -8.58 13.69 2.10
C PHE A 34 -9.82 14.16 2.85
N GLY A 35 -10.12 13.54 3.99
CA GLY A 35 -11.21 14.01 4.86
C GLY A 35 -10.99 15.45 5.32
N GLU A 36 -9.79 15.79 5.74
CA GLU A 36 -9.43 17.16 6.16
C GLU A 36 -9.54 18.17 5.03
N GLU A 37 -9.08 17.78 3.83
CA GLU A 37 -9.14 18.62 2.63
C GLU A 37 -10.59 18.91 2.23
N ILE A 38 -11.47 17.90 2.27
CA ILE A 38 -12.89 18.05 1.91
C ILE A 38 -13.67 18.79 3.00
N ALA A 39 -13.36 18.56 4.27
CA ALA A 39 -14.07 19.18 5.39
C ALA A 39 -13.54 20.59 5.75
N HIS A 40 -12.37 20.98 5.21
CA HIS A 40 -11.65 22.20 5.55
C HIS A 40 -11.39 22.37 7.05
N GLU A 41 -11.21 21.26 7.78
CA GLU A 41 -10.93 21.24 9.21
C GLU A 41 -10.05 20.04 9.56
N HIS A 42 -9.36 20.11 10.69
CA HIS A 42 -8.60 18.96 11.19
C HIS A 42 -9.54 17.83 11.62
N ILE A 43 -9.25 16.62 11.17
CA ILE A 43 -10.03 15.42 11.44
C ILE A 43 -9.13 14.44 12.19
N GLY A 44 -9.50 14.09 13.42
CA GLY A 44 -8.72 13.12 14.20
C GLY A 44 -8.90 11.67 13.74
N ASP A 45 -7.97 10.82 14.13
CA ASP A 45 -7.90 9.39 13.80
C ASP A 45 -9.21 8.61 14.07
N GLY A 46 -9.93 8.97 15.14
CA GLY A 46 -11.21 8.35 15.48
C GLY A 46 -12.31 8.60 14.46
N TRP A 47 -12.18 9.60 13.57
CA TRP A 47 -13.08 9.74 12.43
C TRP A 47 -12.77 8.72 11.32
N VAL A 48 -11.48 8.49 11.01
CA VAL A 48 -11.06 7.51 9.98
C VAL A 48 -11.57 6.12 10.32
N THR A 49 -11.43 5.69 11.57
CA THR A 49 -11.99 4.40 12.04
C THR A 49 -13.49 4.33 11.78
N ARG A 50 -14.24 5.35 12.17
CA ARG A 50 -15.70 5.37 11.97
C ARG A 50 -16.10 5.50 10.49
N PHE A 51 -15.29 6.16 9.67
CA PHE A 51 -15.51 6.24 8.21
C PHE A 51 -15.36 4.86 7.58
N VAL A 52 -14.30 4.14 7.93
CA VAL A 52 -14.09 2.76 7.45
C VAL A 52 -15.24 1.86 7.91
N GLU A 53 -15.58 1.87 9.21
CA GLU A 53 -16.69 1.07 9.75
C GLU A 53 -18.04 1.35 9.07
N ARG A 54 -18.33 2.60 8.72
CA ARG A 54 -19.59 2.96 8.03
C ARG A 54 -19.64 2.55 6.57
N ASN A 55 -18.48 2.44 5.92
CA ASN A 55 -18.37 2.19 4.49
C ASN A 55 -17.73 0.83 4.19
N ASP A 56 -17.69 -0.08 5.16
CA ASP A 56 -17.01 -1.37 5.06
C ASP A 56 -17.57 -2.23 3.91
N ASP A 57 -18.88 -2.13 3.64
CA ASP A 57 -19.54 -2.81 2.52
C ASP A 57 -19.14 -2.25 1.14
N TYR A 58 -18.65 -1.00 1.08
CA TYR A 58 -18.40 -0.26 -0.15
C TYR A 58 -16.92 -0.06 -0.46
N LEU A 59 -16.09 0.02 0.58
CA LEU A 59 -14.65 -0.11 0.48
C LEU A 59 -14.39 -1.57 0.16
N ILE A 60 -13.85 -1.90 -1.02
CA ILE A 60 -13.59 -3.30 -1.44
C ILE A 60 -12.92 -4.06 -0.28
N SER A 61 -13.69 -4.82 0.49
CA SER A 61 -13.63 -5.01 1.96
C SER A 61 -12.42 -5.75 2.55
N ARG A 62 -11.22 -5.46 2.05
CA ARG A 62 -9.96 -6.14 2.39
C ARG A 62 -8.73 -5.21 2.30
N TRP A 63 -8.95 -3.92 2.47
CA TRP A 63 -8.08 -2.78 2.16
C TRP A 63 -6.66 -2.76 2.73
N THR A 64 -6.22 -3.71 3.56
CA THR A 64 -4.83 -3.70 4.09
C THR A 64 -4.33 -5.08 4.47
N THR A 65 -5.11 -5.92 5.16
CA THR A 65 -4.61 -7.23 5.63
C THR A 65 -4.18 -8.15 4.48
N GLY A 66 -4.91 -8.14 3.37
CA GLY A 66 -4.57 -8.97 2.21
C GLY A 66 -3.36 -8.44 1.45
N MET A 67 -3.27 -7.12 1.22
CA MET A 67 -2.16 -6.53 0.48
C MET A 67 -0.88 -6.49 1.29
N ASP A 68 -0.95 -6.19 2.60
CA ASP A 68 0.22 -6.25 3.48
C ASP A 68 0.67 -7.69 3.71
N ALA A 69 -0.24 -8.65 3.91
CA ALA A 69 0.16 -10.06 3.98
C ALA A 69 0.78 -10.55 2.66
N VAL A 70 0.27 -10.11 1.51
CA VAL A 70 0.86 -10.43 0.20
C VAL A 70 2.22 -9.75 0.02
N ARG A 71 2.40 -8.50 0.44
CA ARG A 71 3.71 -7.82 0.43
C ARG A 71 4.70 -8.50 1.37
N HIS A 72 4.29 -8.78 2.61
CA HIS A 72 5.11 -9.52 3.58
C HIS A 72 5.44 -10.95 3.12
N HIS A 73 4.56 -11.61 2.38
CA HIS A 73 4.89 -12.91 1.78
C HIS A 73 5.79 -12.77 0.53
N ALA A 74 5.64 -11.67 -0.22
CA ALA A 74 6.49 -11.38 -1.36
C ALA A 74 7.93 -11.09 -0.91
N ASP A 75 8.10 -10.31 0.16
CA ASP A 75 9.36 -10.03 0.85
C ASP A 75 9.78 -11.24 1.69
N SER A 76 10.56 -12.13 1.08
CA SER A 76 11.04 -13.35 1.72
C SER A 76 12.56 -13.35 1.74
N GLU A 77 13.14 -13.35 2.94
CA GLU A 77 14.58 -13.51 3.17
C GLU A 77 15.13 -14.70 2.37
N ALA A 78 14.45 -15.86 2.43
CA ALA A 78 14.84 -17.04 1.67
C ALA A 78 14.89 -16.84 0.14
N LYS A 79 14.05 -15.96 -0.44
CA LYS A 79 14.12 -15.63 -1.87
C LYS A 79 15.33 -14.74 -2.17
N TYR A 80 15.66 -13.81 -1.28
CA TYR A 80 16.86 -13.00 -1.41
C TYR A 80 18.12 -13.86 -1.28
N ASP A 81 18.17 -14.76 -0.29
CA ASP A 81 19.27 -15.70 -0.13
C ASP A 81 19.47 -16.55 -1.40
N LEU A 82 18.38 -17.12 -1.94
CA LEU A 82 18.43 -17.89 -3.19
C LEU A 82 18.87 -17.05 -4.39
N TYR A 83 18.41 -15.80 -4.49
CA TYR A 83 18.82 -14.87 -5.54
C TYR A 83 20.32 -14.58 -5.46
N PHE A 84 20.84 -14.24 -4.28
CA PHE A 84 22.25 -13.94 -4.08
C PHE A 84 23.13 -15.17 -4.24
N ASP A 85 22.72 -16.36 -3.79
CA ASP A 85 23.43 -17.61 -4.02
C ASP A 85 23.58 -17.91 -5.51
N LEU A 86 22.48 -17.81 -6.27
CA LEU A 86 22.49 -18.01 -7.71
C LEU A 86 23.33 -16.96 -8.41
N LEU A 87 23.23 -15.70 -7.99
CA LEU A 87 23.98 -14.59 -8.55
C LEU A 87 25.49 -14.79 -8.35
N HIS A 88 25.93 -15.14 -7.14
CA HIS A 88 27.33 -15.45 -6.85
C HIS A 88 27.83 -16.64 -7.68
N GLN A 89 27.00 -17.67 -7.85
CA GLN A 89 27.33 -18.80 -8.71
C GLN A 89 27.56 -18.35 -10.16
N LYS A 90 26.71 -17.48 -10.70
CA LYS A 90 26.83 -16.99 -12.08
C LYS A 90 28.01 -16.03 -12.29
N ILE A 91 28.28 -15.15 -11.33
CA ILE A 91 29.49 -14.31 -11.34
C ILE A 91 30.75 -15.18 -11.44
N LYS A 92 30.80 -16.27 -10.67
CA LYS A 92 31.91 -17.23 -10.70
C LYS A 92 31.96 -18.03 -12.01
N GLU A 93 30.82 -18.52 -12.50
CA GLU A 93 30.73 -19.32 -13.73
C GLU A 93 31.23 -18.55 -14.96
N TYR A 94 30.85 -17.27 -15.06
CA TYR A 94 31.22 -16.41 -16.20
C TYR A 94 32.45 -15.54 -15.94
N ASN A 95 33.09 -15.68 -14.77
CA ASN A 95 34.23 -14.86 -14.34
C ASN A 95 33.97 -13.36 -14.52
N VAL A 96 32.79 -12.90 -14.09
CA VAL A 96 32.36 -11.51 -14.21
C VAL A 96 33.25 -10.65 -13.31
N GLU A 97 33.91 -9.66 -13.91
CA GLU A 97 34.77 -8.74 -13.16
C GLU A 97 33.94 -7.81 -12.26
N PRO A 98 34.43 -7.45 -11.06
CA PRO A 98 33.72 -6.56 -10.13
C PRO A 98 33.34 -5.19 -10.73
N ALA A 99 34.05 -4.71 -11.75
CA ALA A 99 33.71 -3.47 -12.44
C ALA A 99 32.40 -3.57 -13.26
N HIS A 100 31.91 -4.77 -13.52
CA HIS A 100 30.70 -5.04 -14.31
C HIS A 100 29.49 -5.47 -13.47
N THR A 101 29.57 -5.37 -12.13
CA THR A 101 28.48 -5.76 -11.22
C THR A 101 27.65 -4.56 -10.72
N TYR A 102 27.72 -3.42 -11.39
CA TYR A 102 26.98 -2.23 -10.98
C TYR A 102 25.45 -2.44 -11.14
N ASN A 103 24.67 -2.17 -10.09
CA ASN A 103 23.21 -2.41 -9.99
C ASN A 103 22.79 -3.89 -10.04
N ILE A 104 23.67 -4.81 -9.63
CA ILE A 104 23.35 -6.24 -9.53
C ILE A 104 22.92 -6.63 -8.09
N ASP A 105 23.15 -5.74 -7.12
CA ASP A 105 22.76 -5.81 -5.71
C ASP A 105 21.35 -5.25 -5.40
#